data_AF-A0A0G2FTQ2-F1
#
_entry.id   AF-A0A0G2FTQ2-F1
#
_cell.length_a   1.000
_cell.length_b   1.000
_cell.length_c   1.000
_cell.angle_alpha   90.00
_cell.angle_beta   90.00
_cell.angle_gamma   90.00
#
_symmetry.space_group_name_H-M   'P 1'
#
loop_
_entity.id
_entity.type
_entity.pdbx_description
1 polymer ?
#
loop_
_entity_poly.entity_id
_entity_poly.type
_entity_poly.pdbx_seq_one_letter_code
_entity_poly.pdbx_strand_id
1 'polypeptide(L)'
;MKLLWFYSTETYASFSIEAGRIPFIDKILKSHIITFAFQSPFLMDCILGLSALHMQSLHMTVPVSKAITYRARAFSGYRRAIERADPKDFPALLACSLLLCMLSSEAFREPDMKPLYIIDWMVLWRGIGLIMDIIPIEILVSSGLEKLFSRPAFNLNQTAPHIPNNLFFMITSIKEDDEDYPYVEAYYNTLKFLGGLYLELETGFSPVLSMRIITWFTFLPKPFIELGRKRHPRALVILAHYLCFLKMVEGVWWMVGIGDRSIQDIIDHLGPEWQSLLSVPRVAMSVHDKVELAKLIRGNHAWEPAEVEQIMQHPNPELRKFTMVNNQGQEVSYNKAEGGWVPLARNTEPQDPSSPEYLTPPYV
;
A
#
# COMPACT_ATOMS: atom_id res chain seq x y z
N MET A 1 -3.61 11.39 -28.10
CA MET A 1 -2.19 11.20 -28.47
C MET A 1 -1.22 11.76 -27.44
N LYS A 2 -1.16 13.09 -27.16
CA LYS A 2 -0.20 13.65 -26.17
C LYS A 2 -0.24 12.98 -24.79
N LEU A 3 -1.43 12.81 -24.20
CA LEU A 3 -1.58 12.16 -22.88
C LEU A 3 -1.13 10.70 -22.89
N LEU A 4 -1.48 9.93 -23.93
CA LEU A 4 -1.06 8.54 -24.06
C LEU A 4 0.46 8.40 -24.27
N TRP A 5 1.04 9.29 -25.07
CA TRP A 5 2.50 9.38 -25.20
C TRP A 5 3.14 9.66 -23.84
N PHE A 6 2.65 10.68 -23.13
CA PHE A 6 3.14 11.06 -21.80
C PHE A 6 2.98 9.92 -20.77
N TYR A 7 1.94 9.10 -20.89
CA TYR A 7 1.82 7.89 -20.09
C TYR A 7 3.00 6.95 -20.32
N SER A 8 3.24 6.60 -21.60
CA SER A 8 4.25 5.63 -22.01
C SER A 8 5.71 6.09 -21.83
N THR A 9 5.93 7.38 -21.58
CA THR A 9 7.27 7.94 -21.36
C THR A 9 7.51 8.31 -19.91
N GLU A 10 6.54 8.92 -19.24
CA GLU A 10 6.72 9.49 -17.89
C GLU A 10 5.81 8.85 -16.84
N THR A 11 4.50 8.72 -17.12
CA THR A 11 3.52 8.38 -16.07
C THR A 11 3.62 6.92 -15.62
N TYR A 12 3.98 6.00 -16.51
CA TYR A 12 4.15 4.59 -16.14
C TYR A 12 5.22 4.41 -15.05
N ALA A 13 6.24 5.29 -15.04
CA ALA A 13 7.31 5.27 -14.06
C ALA A 13 6.86 5.74 -12.66
N SER A 14 5.66 6.28 -12.52
CA SER A 14 5.12 6.75 -11.24
C SER A 14 4.49 5.63 -10.40
N PHE A 15 4.46 4.40 -10.92
CA PHE A 15 3.69 3.30 -10.37
C PHE A 15 4.41 2.56 -9.23
N SER A 16 5.74 2.63 -9.20
CA SER A 16 6.57 2.01 -8.18
C SER A 16 7.80 2.87 -7.96
N ILE A 17 8.30 2.86 -6.73
CA ILE A 17 9.61 3.43 -6.36
C ILE A 17 10.75 2.72 -7.11
N GLU A 18 10.46 1.54 -7.67
CA GLU A 18 11.36 0.75 -8.51
C GLU A 18 11.05 0.84 -10.01
N ALA A 19 10.13 1.71 -10.45
CA ALA A 19 9.89 1.85 -11.87
C ALA A 19 11.14 2.41 -12.58
N GLY A 20 11.47 1.85 -13.74
CA GLY A 20 12.77 2.06 -14.37
C GLY A 20 13.89 1.15 -13.86
N ARG A 21 13.66 0.34 -12.81
CA ARG A 21 14.66 -0.58 -12.23
C ARG A 21 14.41 -2.05 -12.55
N ILE A 22 13.14 -2.44 -12.80
CA ILE A 22 12.76 -3.82 -13.12
C ILE A 22 12.18 -3.87 -14.55
N PRO A 23 12.99 -4.23 -15.58
CA PRO A 23 12.59 -4.13 -16.99
C PRO A 23 11.28 -4.85 -17.35
N PHE A 24 10.97 -5.96 -16.67
CA PHE A 24 9.73 -6.70 -16.92
C PHE A 24 8.49 -5.96 -16.40
N ILE A 25 8.57 -5.33 -15.21
CA ILE A 25 7.48 -4.52 -14.65
C ILE A 25 7.24 -3.30 -15.54
N ASP A 26 8.32 -2.65 -15.97
CA ASP A 26 8.24 -1.53 -16.91
C ASP A 26 7.54 -1.93 -18.21
N LYS A 27 7.87 -3.10 -18.76
CA LYS A 27 7.22 -3.62 -19.98
C LYS A 27 5.71 -3.83 -19.78
N ILE A 28 5.28 -4.33 -18.62
CA ILE A 28 3.86 -4.50 -18.31
C ILE A 28 3.17 -3.13 -18.29
N LEU A 29 3.70 -2.21 -17.48
CA LEU A 29 3.09 -0.90 -17.23
C LEU A 29 3.06 -0.03 -18.50
N LYS A 30 4.14 -0.07 -19.28
CA LYS A 30 4.35 0.75 -20.48
C LYS A 30 3.68 0.18 -21.72
N SER A 31 3.57 -1.15 -21.86
CA SER A 31 3.13 -1.77 -23.12
C SER A 31 1.90 -2.68 -22.95
N HIS A 32 1.93 -3.61 -22.01
CA HIS A 32 0.82 -4.59 -21.87
C HIS A 32 -0.47 -3.89 -21.44
N ILE A 33 -0.40 -3.01 -20.43
CA ILE A 33 -1.56 -2.24 -19.96
C ILE A 33 -2.15 -1.39 -21.08
N ILE A 34 -1.32 -0.76 -21.91
CA ILE A 34 -1.81 0.03 -23.06
C ILE A 34 -2.51 -0.88 -24.08
N THR A 35 -2.02 -2.09 -24.30
CA THR A 35 -2.65 -3.06 -25.21
C THR A 35 -4.05 -3.44 -24.74
N PHE A 36 -4.22 -3.69 -23.44
CA PHE A 36 -5.55 -3.90 -22.85
C PHE A 36 -6.43 -2.65 -22.97
N ALA A 37 -5.85 -1.46 -22.79
CA ALA A 37 -6.57 -0.19 -22.88
C ALA A 37 -7.17 0.06 -24.27
N PHE A 38 -6.52 -0.37 -25.36
CA PHE A 38 -7.08 -0.24 -26.71
C PHE A 38 -8.38 -1.03 -26.90
N GLN A 39 -8.60 -2.07 -26.09
CA GLN A 39 -9.82 -2.90 -26.14
C GLN A 39 -10.85 -2.51 -25.06
N SER A 40 -10.43 -1.71 -24.08
CA SER A 40 -11.20 -1.38 -22.87
C SER A 40 -11.26 0.14 -22.64
N PRO A 41 -12.35 0.82 -23.06
CA PRO A 41 -12.45 2.28 -22.98
C PRO A 41 -12.24 2.84 -21.57
N PHE A 42 -12.74 2.16 -20.53
CA PHE A 42 -12.58 2.61 -19.14
C PHE A 42 -11.12 2.63 -18.69
N LEU A 43 -10.31 1.65 -19.11
CA LEU A 43 -8.89 1.60 -18.80
C LEU A 43 -8.13 2.68 -19.59
N MET A 44 -8.50 2.91 -20.85
CA MET A 44 -7.94 4.02 -21.63
C MET A 44 -8.25 5.37 -20.97
N ASP A 45 -9.50 5.59 -20.55
CA ASP A 45 -9.88 6.80 -19.81
C ASP A 45 -9.11 6.92 -18.49
N CYS A 46 -8.86 5.82 -17.77
CA CYS A 46 -8.05 5.82 -16.56
C CYS A 46 -6.59 6.23 -16.83
N ILE A 47 -5.97 5.69 -17.87
CA ILE A 47 -4.61 6.04 -18.31
C ILE A 47 -4.52 7.52 -18.67
N LEU A 48 -5.47 8.01 -19.48
CA LEU A 48 -5.51 9.40 -19.93
C LEU A 48 -5.77 10.37 -18.77
N GLY A 49 -6.66 10.00 -17.83
CA GLY A 49 -6.90 10.74 -16.60
C GLY A 49 -5.67 10.80 -15.71
N LEU A 50 -4.98 9.68 -15.52
CA LEU A 50 -3.76 9.64 -14.70
C LEU A 50 -2.63 10.46 -15.32
N SER A 51 -2.45 10.40 -16.64
CA SER A 51 -1.46 11.26 -17.32
C SER A 51 -1.84 12.74 -17.27
N ALA A 52 -3.12 13.08 -17.34
CA ALA A 52 -3.56 14.46 -17.15
C ALA A 52 -3.18 14.95 -15.74
N LEU A 53 -3.46 14.14 -14.72
CA LEU A 53 -3.14 14.43 -13.33
C LEU A 53 -1.62 14.57 -13.11
N HIS A 54 -0.81 13.67 -13.66
CA HIS A 54 0.65 13.74 -13.57
C HIS A 54 1.22 14.98 -14.28
N MET A 55 0.71 15.30 -15.47
CA MET A 55 1.09 16.53 -16.16
C MET A 55 0.75 17.78 -15.32
N GLN A 56 -0.42 17.80 -14.68
CA GLN A 56 -0.82 18.91 -13.79
C GLN A 56 0.09 19.02 -12.56
N SER A 57 0.53 17.92 -11.97
CA SER A 57 1.49 17.96 -10.84
C SER A 57 2.86 18.49 -11.25
N LEU A 58 3.21 18.41 -12.54
CA LEU A 58 4.41 19.02 -13.11
C LEU A 58 4.17 20.45 -13.65
N HIS A 59 3.05 21.07 -13.29
CA HIS A 59 2.64 22.40 -13.75
C HIS A 59 2.51 22.54 -15.28
N MET A 60 2.30 21.43 -15.99
CA MET A 60 2.06 21.46 -17.43
C MET A 60 0.59 21.78 -17.72
N THR A 61 0.34 22.50 -18.81
CA THR A 61 -1.03 22.84 -19.21
C THR A 61 -1.79 21.62 -19.71
N VAL A 62 -2.89 21.29 -19.02
CA VAL A 62 -3.89 20.30 -19.44
C VAL A 62 -5.28 20.94 -19.34
N PRO A 63 -6.15 20.82 -20.36
CA PRO A 63 -7.52 21.32 -20.26
C PRO A 63 -8.27 20.64 -19.11
N VAL A 64 -8.66 21.41 -18.10
CA VAL A 64 -9.33 20.91 -16.88
C VAL A 64 -10.58 20.09 -17.22
N SER A 65 -11.38 20.55 -18.18
CA SER A 65 -12.57 19.83 -18.64
C SER A 65 -12.25 18.43 -19.18
N LYS A 66 -11.10 18.23 -19.84
CA LYS A 66 -10.67 16.92 -20.33
C LYS A 66 -10.21 16.02 -19.18
N ALA A 67 -9.42 16.53 -18.24
CA ALA A 67 -8.97 15.77 -17.08
C ALA A 67 -10.17 15.24 -16.28
N ILE A 68 -11.13 16.11 -15.97
CA ILE A 68 -12.38 15.75 -15.28
C ILE A 68 -13.18 14.71 -16.08
N THR A 69 -13.31 14.90 -17.39
CA THR A 69 -14.05 13.97 -18.25
C THR A 69 -13.43 12.58 -18.25
N TYR A 70 -12.10 12.47 -18.41
CA TYR A 70 -11.41 11.18 -18.39
C TYR A 70 -11.55 10.50 -17.03
N ARG A 71 -11.38 11.24 -15.93
CA ARG A 71 -11.58 10.71 -14.58
C ARG A 71 -13.01 10.18 -14.38
N ALA A 72 -14.03 10.98 -14.70
CA ALA A 72 -15.42 10.56 -14.55
C ALA A 72 -15.77 9.32 -15.40
N ARG A 73 -15.25 9.25 -16.64
CA ARG A 73 -15.46 8.09 -17.52
C ARG A 73 -14.71 6.85 -17.05
N ALA A 74 -13.49 7.01 -16.52
CA ALA A 74 -12.73 5.92 -15.93
C ALA A 74 -13.50 5.26 -14.77
N PHE A 75 -13.93 6.05 -13.77
CA PHE A 75 -14.68 5.52 -12.62
C PHE A 75 -16.02 4.89 -13.02
N SER A 76 -16.82 5.59 -13.83
CA SER A 76 -18.14 5.07 -14.22
C SER A 76 -18.05 3.87 -15.16
N GLY A 77 -17.08 3.87 -16.08
CA GLY A 77 -16.80 2.75 -16.99
C GLY A 77 -16.27 1.53 -16.24
N TYR A 78 -15.40 1.73 -15.27
CA TYR A 78 -14.87 0.67 -14.42
C TYR A 78 -15.98 0.01 -13.59
N ARG A 79 -16.86 0.79 -12.95
CA ARG A 79 -18.02 0.25 -12.23
C ARG A 79 -18.93 -0.60 -13.14
N ARG A 80 -19.27 -0.09 -14.34
CA ARG A 80 -20.08 -0.86 -15.31
C ARG A 80 -19.38 -2.13 -15.78
N ALA A 81 -18.06 -2.11 -15.94
CA ALA A 81 -17.29 -3.29 -16.34
C ALA A 81 -17.27 -4.36 -15.24
N ILE A 82 -17.17 -3.95 -13.97
CA ILE A 82 -17.32 -4.87 -12.82
C ILE A 82 -18.71 -5.50 -12.81
N GLU A 83 -19.77 -4.70 -12.95
CA GLU A 83 -21.16 -5.18 -12.95
C GLU A 83 -21.43 -6.17 -14.10
N ARG A 84 -20.82 -5.92 -15.27
CA ARG A 84 -20.93 -6.81 -16.43
C ARG A 84 -20.16 -8.12 -16.25
N ALA A 85 -19.02 -8.08 -15.56
CA ALA A 85 -18.12 -9.22 -15.35
C ALA A 85 -17.79 -10.00 -16.64
N ASP A 86 -17.55 -9.30 -17.76
CA ASP A 86 -17.19 -9.92 -19.04
C ASP A 86 -15.72 -10.40 -19.00
N PRO A 87 -15.44 -11.70 -19.24
CA PRO A 87 -14.08 -12.25 -19.20
C PRO A 87 -13.05 -11.51 -20.06
N LYS A 88 -13.48 -10.88 -21.16
CA LYS A 88 -12.57 -10.12 -22.04
C LYS A 88 -11.98 -8.87 -21.35
N ASP A 89 -12.69 -8.32 -20.37
CA ASP A 89 -12.27 -7.10 -19.66
C ASP A 89 -11.42 -7.43 -18.43
N PHE A 90 -11.30 -8.69 -18.01
CA PHE A 90 -10.64 -9.06 -16.76
C PHE A 90 -9.20 -8.53 -16.63
N PRO A 91 -8.32 -8.64 -17.64
CA PRO A 91 -7.01 -8.00 -17.57
C PRO A 91 -7.11 -6.48 -17.40
N ALA A 92 -8.06 -5.85 -18.09
CA ALA A 92 -8.25 -4.41 -18.00
C ALA A 92 -8.84 -3.97 -16.65
N LEU A 93 -9.74 -4.75 -16.06
CA LEU A 93 -10.28 -4.54 -14.72
C LEU A 93 -9.16 -4.59 -13.68
N LEU A 94 -8.25 -5.54 -13.81
CA LEU A 94 -7.13 -5.69 -12.90
C LEU A 94 -6.10 -4.56 -13.02
N ALA A 95 -5.73 -4.19 -14.25
CA ALA A 95 -4.85 -3.05 -14.46
C ALA A 95 -5.50 -1.74 -13.97
N CYS A 96 -6.79 -1.56 -14.25
CA CYS A 96 -7.53 -0.37 -13.86
C CYS A 96 -7.73 -0.27 -12.34
N SER A 97 -7.89 -1.40 -11.61
CA SER A 97 -8.05 -1.37 -10.15
C SER A 97 -6.85 -0.71 -9.47
N LEU A 98 -5.65 -0.97 -9.99
CA LEU A 98 -4.42 -0.42 -9.44
C LEU A 98 -4.18 1.04 -9.89
N LEU A 99 -4.41 1.36 -11.18
CA LEU A 99 -4.28 2.72 -11.69
C LEU A 99 -5.31 3.68 -11.06
N LEU A 100 -6.52 3.21 -10.75
CA LEU A 100 -7.54 4.01 -10.09
C LEU A 100 -7.12 4.43 -8.68
N CYS A 101 -6.35 3.62 -7.95
CA CYS A 101 -5.81 4.01 -6.65
C CYS A 101 -4.98 5.29 -6.76
N MET A 102 -4.20 5.45 -7.83
CA MET A 102 -3.39 6.65 -8.08
C MET A 102 -4.24 7.80 -8.60
N LEU A 103 -5.13 7.54 -9.56
CA LEU A 103 -6.01 8.58 -10.11
C LEU A 103 -6.92 9.18 -9.04
N SER A 104 -7.38 8.36 -8.09
CA SER A 104 -8.21 8.80 -6.97
C SER A 104 -7.48 9.70 -5.97
N SER A 105 -6.13 9.78 -6.03
CA SER A 105 -5.34 10.62 -5.13
C SER A 105 -5.57 12.11 -5.36
N GLU A 106 -6.08 12.51 -6.54
CA GLU A 106 -6.43 13.90 -6.85
C GLU A 106 -7.36 14.50 -5.80
N ALA A 107 -8.28 13.71 -5.25
CA ALA A 107 -9.22 14.13 -4.22
C ALA A 107 -8.53 14.68 -2.96
N PHE A 108 -7.33 14.20 -2.60
CA PHE A 108 -6.55 14.77 -1.48
C PHE A 108 -6.00 16.17 -1.76
N ARG A 109 -6.07 16.66 -3.01
CA ARG A 109 -5.65 18.01 -3.40
C ARG A 109 -6.83 18.95 -3.67
N GLU A 110 -8.06 18.43 -3.65
CA GLU A 110 -9.28 19.21 -3.85
C GLU A 110 -9.67 19.90 -2.53
N PRO A 111 -9.73 21.25 -2.47
CA PRO A 111 -10.02 21.99 -1.23
C PRO A 111 -11.35 21.60 -0.60
N ASP A 112 -12.38 21.40 -1.43
CA ASP A 112 -13.75 21.11 -1.00
C ASP A 112 -14.03 19.60 -0.82
N MET A 113 -13.01 18.75 -0.96
CA MET A 113 -13.19 17.31 -0.75
C MET A 113 -13.52 17.02 0.71
N LYS A 114 -14.47 16.11 0.92
CA LYS A 114 -14.92 15.72 2.27
C LYS A 114 -13.73 15.29 3.15
N PRO A 115 -13.76 15.64 4.45
CA PRO A 115 -12.73 15.19 5.38
C PRO A 115 -12.74 13.66 5.52
N LEU A 116 -11.60 13.11 5.93
CA LEU A 116 -11.35 11.68 6.10
C LEU A 116 -11.47 10.87 4.79
N TYR A 117 -11.18 11.48 3.63
CA TYR A 117 -11.15 10.78 2.34
C TYR A 117 -10.16 9.59 2.33
N ILE A 118 -9.21 9.56 3.26
CA ILE A 118 -8.32 8.41 3.51
C ILE A 118 -9.08 7.09 3.73
N ILE A 119 -10.30 7.15 4.28
CA ILE A 119 -11.15 5.98 4.48
C ILE A 119 -11.65 5.45 3.14
N ASP A 120 -12.13 6.33 2.23
CA ASP A 120 -12.57 5.90 0.90
C ASP A 120 -11.39 5.37 0.08
N TRP A 121 -10.23 5.99 0.23
CA TRP A 121 -9.01 5.54 -0.42
C TRP A 121 -8.58 4.15 0.06
N MET A 122 -8.63 3.91 1.38
CA MET A 122 -8.43 2.59 1.97
C MET A 122 -9.40 1.54 1.38
N VAL A 123 -10.69 1.88 1.23
CA VAL A 123 -11.69 0.99 0.61
C VAL A 123 -11.35 0.71 -0.87
N LEU A 124 -10.88 1.71 -1.61
CA LEU A 124 -10.46 1.54 -3.00
C LEU A 124 -9.28 0.57 -3.13
N TRP A 125 -8.24 0.73 -2.30
CA TRP A 125 -7.10 -0.20 -2.25
C TRP A 125 -7.52 -1.62 -1.89
N ARG A 126 -8.46 -1.79 -0.95
CA ARG A 126 -9.04 -3.10 -0.62
C ARG A 126 -9.81 -3.72 -1.78
N GLY A 127 -10.40 -2.90 -2.64
CA GLY A 127 -11.11 -3.34 -3.84
C GLY A 127 -10.24 -4.16 -4.78
N ILE A 128 -8.92 -3.93 -4.82
CA ILE A 128 -7.98 -4.73 -5.64
C ILE A 128 -8.09 -6.22 -5.31
N GLY A 129 -8.15 -6.57 -4.01
CA GLY A 129 -8.27 -7.96 -3.58
C GLY A 129 -9.56 -8.61 -4.07
N LEU A 130 -10.68 -7.86 -4.08
CA LEU A 130 -11.96 -8.37 -4.59
C LEU A 130 -11.91 -8.62 -6.10
N ILE A 131 -11.18 -7.79 -6.85
CA ILE A 131 -10.98 -7.99 -8.29
C ILE A 131 -10.09 -9.21 -8.54
N MET A 132 -9.06 -9.40 -7.73
CA MET A 132 -8.22 -10.60 -7.80
C MET A 132 -9.00 -11.89 -7.52
N ASP A 133 -9.97 -11.84 -6.59
CA ASP A 133 -10.80 -13.00 -6.23
C ASP A 133 -11.79 -13.41 -7.34
N ILE A 134 -12.25 -12.47 -8.18
CA ILE A 134 -13.20 -12.76 -9.28
C ILE A 134 -12.52 -13.20 -10.58
N ILE A 135 -11.22 -12.91 -10.76
CA ILE A 135 -10.50 -13.20 -11.99
C ILE A 135 -9.94 -14.64 -11.95
N PRO A 136 -10.25 -15.49 -12.94
CA PRO A 136 -9.65 -16.81 -13.06
C PRO A 136 -8.13 -16.75 -13.15
N ILE A 137 -7.45 -17.67 -12.46
CA ILE A 137 -5.98 -17.70 -12.40
C ILE A 137 -5.35 -17.81 -13.79
N GLU A 138 -6.00 -18.50 -14.72
CA GLU A 138 -5.51 -18.66 -16.09
C GLU A 138 -5.47 -17.32 -16.82
N ILE A 139 -6.45 -16.45 -16.58
CA ILE A 139 -6.51 -15.10 -17.15
C ILE A 139 -5.45 -14.21 -16.47
N LEU A 140 -5.32 -14.30 -15.15
CA LEU A 140 -4.28 -13.58 -14.42
C LEU A 140 -2.89 -13.90 -14.97
N VAL A 141 -2.54 -15.18 -15.08
CA VAL A 141 -1.21 -15.63 -15.56
C VAL A 141 -1.03 -15.35 -17.05
N SER A 142 -2.02 -15.63 -17.90
CA SER A 142 -1.89 -15.39 -19.35
C SER A 142 -1.81 -13.90 -19.71
N SER A 143 -2.38 -13.01 -18.87
CA SER A 143 -2.25 -11.57 -19.02
C SER A 143 -0.86 -11.02 -18.64
N GLY A 144 -0.08 -11.79 -17.87
CA GLY A 144 1.22 -11.37 -17.32
C GLY A 144 1.13 -10.31 -16.22
N LEU A 145 -0.07 -10.01 -15.71
CA LEU A 145 -0.29 -8.98 -14.70
C LEU A 145 0.05 -9.44 -13.28
N GLU A 146 0.19 -10.74 -13.03
CA GLU A 146 0.45 -11.31 -11.71
C GLU A 146 1.69 -10.74 -11.03
N LYS A 147 2.70 -10.33 -11.82
CA LYS A 147 3.93 -9.73 -11.29
C LYS A 147 3.71 -8.36 -10.69
N LEU A 148 2.69 -7.60 -11.12
CA LEU A 148 2.35 -6.31 -10.50
C LEU A 148 1.78 -6.46 -9.09
N PHE A 149 1.29 -7.65 -8.75
CA PHE A 149 0.70 -7.96 -7.45
C PHE A 149 1.61 -8.84 -6.60
N SER A 150 2.81 -9.17 -7.08
CA SER A 150 3.79 -9.94 -6.31
C SER A 150 4.49 -9.01 -5.32
N ARG A 151 4.72 -9.44 -4.08
CA ARG A 151 5.36 -8.63 -3.01
C ARG A 151 5.98 -9.53 -1.93
N PRO A 152 6.90 -9.01 -1.09
CA PRO A 152 7.42 -9.77 0.04
C PRO A 152 6.32 -10.14 1.05
N ALA A 153 6.42 -11.34 1.61
CA ALA A 153 5.54 -11.79 2.69
C ALA A 153 5.76 -10.98 3.99
N PHE A 154 4.73 -10.93 4.83
CA PHE A 154 4.83 -10.50 6.23
C PHE A 154 5.02 -11.71 7.13
N ASN A 155 6.01 -11.63 8.03
CA ASN A 155 6.09 -12.55 9.15
C ASN A 155 5.42 -11.96 10.38
N LEU A 156 4.11 -12.16 10.50
CA LEU A 156 3.33 -11.51 11.57
C LEU A 156 3.82 -11.81 13.00
N ASN A 157 4.48 -12.95 13.21
CA ASN A 157 5.09 -13.30 14.49
C ASN A 157 6.35 -12.46 14.79
N GLN A 158 7.13 -12.13 13.75
CA GLN A 158 8.29 -11.25 13.88
C GLN A 158 7.89 -9.78 13.96
N THR A 159 6.75 -9.39 13.39
CA THR A 159 6.31 -7.98 13.41
C THR A 159 5.55 -7.61 14.68
N ALA A 160 4.89 -8.56 15.34
CA ALA A 160 4.10 -8.30 16.54
C ALA A 160 4.91 -7.67 17.71
N PRO A 161 6.17 -8.06 17.97
CA PRO A 161 7.00 -7.40 18.98
C PRO A 161 7.34 -5.93 18.70
N HIS A 162 7.20 -5.47 17.45
CA HIS A 162 7.52 -4.09 17.06
C HIS A 162 6.29 -3.17 17.04
N ILE A 163 5.15 -3.63 17.57
CA ILE A 163 3.97 -2.78 17.75
C ILE A 163 4.30 -1.72 18.83
N PRO A 164 4.04 -0.42 18.59
CA PRO A 164 4.24 0.61 19.61
C PRO A 164 3.43 0.33 20.88
N ASN A 165 4.08 0.41 22.05
CA ASN A 165 3.48 0.06 23.34
C ASN A 165 2.17 0.81 23.64
N ASN A 166 2.09 2.09 23.30
CA ASN A 166 0.89 2.91 23.50
C ASN A 166 -0.29 2.42 22.64
N LEU A 167 -0.04 2.01 21.39
CA LEU A 167 -1.06 1.45 20.51
C LEU A 167 -1.46 0.03 20.91
N PHE A 168 -0.49 -0.78 21.33
CA PHE A 168 -0.76 -2.10 21.88
C PHE A 168 -1.66 -2.00 23.12
N PHE A 169 -1.31 -1.12 24.07
CA PHE A 169 -2.07 -0.88 25.28
C PHE A 169 -3.49 -0.35 25.00
N MET A 170 -3.64 0.55 24.01
CA MET A 170 -4.96 1.05 23.57
C MET A 170 -5.92 -0.08 23.19
N ILE A 171 -5.40 -1.16 22.60
CA ILE A 171 -6.19 -2.30 22.15
C ILE A 171 -6.34 -3.37 23.23
N THR A 172 -5.30 -3.68 23.99
CA THR A 172 -5.37 -4.71 25.04
C THR A 172 -6.14 -4.27 26.29
N SER A 173 -6.35 -2.97 26.46
CA SER A 173 -7.13 -2.40 27.57
C SER A 173 -8.63 -2.28 27.27
N ILE A 174 -9.09 -2.74 26.09
CA ILE A 174 -10.51 -2.77 25.74
C ILE A 174 -11.21 -3.80 26.63
N LYS A 175 -12.24 -3.36 27.36
CA LYS A 175 -13.01 -4.19 28.29
C LYS A 175 -14.18 -4.86 27.57
N GLU A 176 -14.71 -5.94 28.15
CA GLU A 176 -15.85 -6.70 27.60
C GLU A 176 -17.12 -5.88 27.37
N ASP A 177 -17.30 -4.79 28.10
CA ASP A 177 -18.42 -3.86 28.00
C ASP A 177 -18.22 -2.72 26.99
N ASP A 178 -17.03 -2.61 26.37
CA ASP A 178 -16.73 -1.64 25.31
C ASP A 178 -17.27 -2.12 23.96
N GLU A 179 -17.84 -1.21 23.17
CA GLU A 179 -18.39 -1.51 21.84
C GLU A 179 -17.33 -2.06 20.85
N ASP A 180 -16.05 -1.75 21.09
CA ASP A 180 -14.93 -2.22 20.28
C ASP A 180 -14.46 -3.63 20.68
N TYR A 181 -14.93 -4.20 21.79
CA TYR A 181 -14.48 -5.50 22.29
C TYR A 181 -14.57 -6.64 21.26
N PRO A 182 -15.66 -6.78 20.48
CA PRO A 182 -15.76 -7.81 19.43
C PRO A 182 -14.72 -7.67 18.31
N TYR A 183 -14.05 -6.51 18.22
CA TYR A 183 -13.10 -6.19 17.15
C TYR A 183 -11.65 -6.12 17.63
N VAL A 184 -11.34 -6.48 18.88
CA VAL A 184 -9.98 -6.51 19.44
C VAL A 184 -9.02 -7.28 18.54
N GLU A 185 -9.43 -8.45 18.04
CA GLU A 185 -8.61 -9.25 17.14
C GLU A 185 -8.32 -8.54 15.81
N ALA A 186 -9.32 -7.83 15.25
CA ALA A 186 -9.15 -7.08 14.01
C ALA A 186 -8.17 -5.91 14.20
N TYR A 187 -8.28 -5.18 15.32
CA TYR A 187 -7.31 -4.15 15.67
C TYR A 187 -5.90 -4.71 15.85
N TYR A 188 -5.76 -5.80 16.60
CA TYR A 188 -4.47 -6.42 16.85
C TYR A 188 -3.82 -6.95 15.56
N ASN A 189 -4.62 -7.56 14.68
CA ASN A 189 -4.16 -8.00 13.36
C ASN A 189 -3.67 -6.83 12.50
N THR A 190 -4.37 -5.71 12.50
CA THR A 190 -3.90 -4.49 11.81
C THR A 190 -2.61 -3.95 12.43
N LEU A 191 -2.51 -3.92 13.76
CA LEU A 191 -1.31 -3.46 14.45
C LEU A 191 -0.08 -4.30 14.10
N LYS A 192 -0.22 -5.61 13.86
CA LYS A 192 0.91 -6.44 13.40
C LYS A 192 1.47 -5.97 12.05
N PHE A 193 0.62 -5.59 11.10
CA PHE A 193 1.08 -5.01 9.83
C PHE A 193 1.76 -3.64 10.02
N LEU A 194 1.24 -2.80 10.93
CA LEU A 194 1.88 -1.55 11.29
C LEU A 194 3.25 -1.80 11.95
N GLY A 195 3.35 -2.74 12.90
CA GLY A 195 4.61 -3.18 13.52
C GLY A 195 5.62 -3.69 12.49
N GLY A 196 5.15 -4.26 11.38
CA GLY A 196 6.03 -4.63 10.27
C GLY A 196 6.67 -3.43 9.56
N LEU A 197 6.05 -2.25 9.58
CA LEU A 197 6.70 -1.02 9.10
C LEU A 197 7.76 -0.53 10.08
N TYR A 198 7.52 -0.65 11.39
CA TYR A 198 8.51 -0.34 12.43
C TYR A 198 9.73 -1.24 12.33
N LEU A 199 9.53 -2.55 12.19
CA LEU A 199 10.60 -3.54 12.01
C LEU A 199 11.46 -3.23 10.78
N GLU A 200 10.84 -3.00 9.61
CA GLU A 200 11.60 -2.71 8.39
C GLU A 200 12.37 -1.39 8.50
N LEU A 201 11.81 -0.39 9.17
CA LEU A 201 12.48 0.89 9.41
C LEU A 201 13.75 0.74 10.26
N GLU A 202 13.90 -0.32 11.07
CA GLU A 202 15.15 -0.59 11.80
C GLU A 202 16.34 -0.77 10.85
N THR A 203 16.08 -1.32 9.67
CA THR A 203 17.08 -1.52 8.61
C THR A 203 17.33 -0.25 7.77
N GLY A 204 16.56 0.82 7.98
CA GLY A 204 16.63 2.05 7.19
C GLY A 204 15.62 2.12 6.04
N PHE A 205 15.89 3.00 5.07
CA PHE A 205 14.98 3.31 3.97
C PHE A 205 15.12 2.34 2.79
N SER A 206 14.63 1.12 2.96
CA SER A 206 14.69 0.09 1.92
C SER A 206 13.54 0.22 0.89
N PRO A 207 13.71 -0.30 -0.34
CA PRO A 207 12.61 -0.47 -1.30
C PRO A 207 11.46 -1.33 -0.74
N VAL A 208 11.77 -2.30 0.13
CA VAL A 208 10.77 -3.16 0.78
C VAL A 208 9.90 -2.36 1.74
N LEU A 209 10.49 -1.51 2.58
CA LEU A 209 9.74 -0.61 3.48
C LEU A 209 8.79 0.26 2.66
N SER A 210 9.33 0.92 1.64
CA SER A 210 8.62 1.75 0.67
C SER A 210 7.42 1.02 0.04
N MET A 211 7.61 -0.21 -0.44
CA MET A 211 6.56 -1.04 -1.01
C MET A 211 5.48 -1.41 0.02
N ARG A 212 5.88 -1.77 1.25
CA ARG A 212 4.94 -2.10 2.34
C ARG A 212 4.14 -0.89 2.78
N ILE A 213 4.70 0.32 2.78
CA ILE A 213 3.98 1.55 3.07
C ILE A 213 2.90 1.80 2.01
N ILE A 214 3.26 1.71 0.72
CA ILE A 214 2.32 1.91 -0.40
C ILE A 214 1.18 0.89 -0.36
N THR A 215 1.51 -0.38 -0.14
CA THR A 215 0.55 -1.49 -0.25
C THR A 215 -0.13 -1.84 1.07
N TRP A 216 0.10 -1.09 2.15
CA TRP A 216 -0.34 -1.42 3.50
C TRP A 216 -1.85 -1.71 3.59
N PHE A 217 -2.68 -0.90 2.92
CA PHE A 217 -4.13 -1.09 2.88
C PHE A 217 -4.54 -2.46 2.34
N THR A 218 -3.76 -3.07 1.43
CA THR A 218 -4.05 -4.38 0.82
C THR A 218 -3.91 -5.56 1.78
N PHE A 219 -3.45 -5.34 3.01
CA PHE A 219 -3.35 -6.37 4.05
C PHE A 219 -4.45 -6.27 5.11
N LEU A 220 -5.19 -5.16 5.15
CA LEU A 220 -6.08 -4.89 6.27
C LEU A 220 -7.28 -5.85 6.34
N PRO A 221 -7.61 -6.37 7.55
CA PRO A 221 -8.78 -7.22 7.76
C PRO A 221 -10.09 -6.50 7.41
N LYS A 222 -11.05 -7.21 6.79
CA LYS A 222 -12.38 -6.66 6.48
C LYS A 222 -13.07 -5.97 7.68
N PRO A 223 -13.05 -6.53 8.91
CA PRO A 223 -13.66 -5.86 10.05
C PRO A 223 -13.01 -4.51 10.38
N PHE A 224 -11.69 -4.38 10.26
CA PHE A 224 -10.99 -3.11 10.49
C PHE A 224 -11.39 -2.04 9.46
N ILE A 225 -11.61 -2.43 8.20
CA ILE A 225 -12.10 -1.52 7.16
C ILE A 225 -13.46 -0.94 7.56
N GLU A 226 -14.37 -1.77 8.05
CA GLU A 226 -15.69 -1.34 8.49
C GLU A 226 -15.62 -0.45 9.74
N LEU A 227 -14.71 -0.71 10.67
CA LEU A 227 -14.42 0.19 11.81
C LEU A 227 -13.96 1.57 11.32
N GLY A 228 -13.07 1.62 10.32
CA GLY A 228 -12.66 2.86 9.68
C GLY A 228 -13.84 3.59 9.01
N ARG A 229 -14.70 2.87 8.27
CA ARG A 229 -15.91 3.45 7.65
C ARG A 229 -16.91 4.02 8.64
N LYS A 230 -17.07 3.33 9.77
CA LYS A 230 -17.87 3.79 10.91
C LYS A 230 -17.15 4.83 11.77
N ARG A 231 -15.90 5.17 11.42
CA ARG A 231 -15.05 6.17 12.08
C ARG A 231 -14.79 5.87 13.56
N HIS A 232 -14.63 4.60 13.90
CA HIS A 232 -14.28 4.21 15.26
C HIS A 232 -12.94 4.85 15.65
N PRO A 233 -12.85 5.49 16.84
CA PRO A 233 -11.68 6.27 17.19
C PRO A 233 -10.36 5.51 17.15
N ARG A 234 -10.33 4.28 17.68
CA ARG A 234 -9.12 3.44 17.70
C ARG A 234 -8.63 3.09 16.29
N ALA A 235 -9.55 2.90 15.34
CA ALA A 235 -9.20 2.67 13.94
C ALA A 235 -8.53 3.91 13.32
N LEU A 236 -9.09 5.09 13.59
CA LEU A 236 -8.55 6.35 13.09
C LEU A 236 -7.19 6.70 13.72
N VAL A 237 -6.98 6.39 15.00
CA VAL A 237 -5.65 6.51 15.63
C VAL A 237 -4.62 5.63 14.91
N ILE A 238 -4.94 4.35 14.65
CA ILE A 238 -4.03 3.45 13.93
C ILE A 238 -3.72 3.98 12.53
N LEU A 239 -4.73 4.50 11.81
CA LEU A 239 -4.54 5.14 10.51
C LEU A 239 -3.61 6.37 10.60
N ALA A 240 -3.76 7.22 11.62
CA ALA A 240 -2.90 8.39 11.82
C ALA A 240 -1.43 7.99 11.99
N HIS A 241 -1.14 6.91 12.72
CA HIS A 241 0.22 6.39 12.85
C HIS A 241 0.77 5.81 11.55
N TYR A 242 -0.04 5.09 10.78
CA TYR A 242 0.34 4.65 9.42
C TYR A 242 0.65 5.85 8.50
N LEU A 243 -0.13 6.92 8.57
CA LEU A 243 0.06 8.12 7.73
C LEU A 243 1.39 8.84 7.99
N CYS A 244 1.98 8.69 9.18
CA CYS A 244 3.35 9.12 9.45
C CYS A 244 4.35 8.38 8.53
N PHE A 245 4.16 7.07 8.31
CA PHE A 245 5.00 6.31 7.38
C PHE A 245 4.76 6.72 5.94
N LEU A 246 3.51 7.00 5.55
CA LEU A 246 3.18 7.43 4.20
C LEU A 246 3.99 8.68 3.77
N LYS A 247 4.26 9.60 4.70
CA LYS A 247 5.08 10.79 4.44
C LYS A 247 6.55 10.50 4.15
N MET A 248 7.08 9.33 4.54
CA MET A 248 8.46 8.94 4.23
C MET A 248 8.64 8.49 2.76
N VAL A 249 7.55 8.32 2.02
CA VAL A 249 7.62 7.89 0.63
C VAL A 249 7.96 9.06 -0.29
N GLU A 250 9.23 9.13 -0.69
CA GLU A 250 9.75 10.12 -1.63
C GLU A 250 9.65 9.65 -3.09
N GLY A 251 9.69 10.59 -4.03
CA GLY A 251 9.72 10.30 -5.47
C GLY A 251 8.39 9.85 -6.07
N VAL A 252 7.32 9.75 -5.28
CA VAL A 252 5.99 9.33 -5.74
C VAL A 252 5.00 10.49 -5.65
N TRP A 253 4.93 11.27 -6.73
CA TRP A 253 4.19 12.54 -6.79
C TRP A 253 2.72 12.43 -6.34
N TRP A 254 2.05 11.31 -6.61
CA TRP A 254 0.64 11.14 -6.31
C TRP A 254 0.36 10.93 -4.81
N MET A 255 1.36 10.64 -3.97
CA MET A 255 1.21 10.55 -2.51
C MET A 255 1.54 11.84 -1.76
N VAL A 256 2.15 12.82 -2.44
CA VAL A 256 2.55 14.09 -1.81
C VAL A 256 1.34 14.77 -1.18
N GLY A 257 1.47 15.14 0.10
CA GLY A 257 0.46 15.84 0.90
C GLY A 257 -0.66 14.97 1.48
N ILE A 258 -0.78 13.69 1.09
CA ILE A 258 -1.84 12.80 1.61
C ILE A 258 -1.71 12.63 3.12
N GLY A 259 -0.49 12.38 3.61
CA GLY A 259 -0.22 12.17 5.03
C GLY A 259 -0.66 13.35 5.89
N ASP A 260 -0.20 14.56 5.53
CA ASP A 260 -0.49 15.79 6.28
C ASP A 260 -1.98 16.08 6.35
N ARG A 261 -2.64 16.09 5.18
CA ARG A 261 -4.09 16.33 5.10
C ARG A 261 -4.87 15.30 5.92
N SER A 262 -4.52 14.02 5.78
CA SER A 262 -5.29 12.93 6.40
C SER A 262 -5.08 12.88 7.91
N ILE A 263 -3.88 13.18 8.41
CA ILE A 263 -3.61 13.28 9.85
C ILE A 263 -4.41 14.46 10.43
N GLN A 264 -4.43 15.61 9.75
CA GLN A 264 -5.21 16.76 10.17
C GLN A 264 -6.71 16.43 10.26
N ASP A 265 -7.28 15.81 9.23
CA ASP A 265 -8.68 15.37 9.21
C ASP A 265 -9.01 14.43 10.40
N ILE A 266 -8.10 13.52 10.75
CA ILE A 266 -8.26 12.59 11.88
C ILE A 266 -8.22 13.33 13.21
N ILE A 267 -7.25 14.23 13.39
CA ILE A 267 -7.10 15.03 14.61
C ILE A 267 -8.35 15.88 14.86
N ASP A 268 -8.87 16.53 13.81
CA ASP A 268 -10.05 17.38 13.91
C ASP A 268 -11.32 16.57 14.21
N HIS A 269 -11.38 15.31 13.75
CA HIS A 269 -12.52 14.43 14.00
C HIS A 269 -12.54 13.83 15.42
N LEU A 270 -11.38 13.39 15.94
CA LEU A 270 -11.30 12.63 17.20
C LEU A 270 -11.36 13.48 18.46
N GLY A 271 -11.00 14.76 18.39
CA GLY A 271 -11.07 15.65 19.55
C GLY A 271 -9.99 15.41 20.62
N PRO A 272 -10.09 16.11 21.77
CA PRO A 272 -9.02 16.19 22.77
C PRO A 272 -8.68 14.88 23.50
N GLU A 273 -9.63 13.98 23.67
CA GLU A 273 -9.47 12.77 24.46
C GLU A 273 -8.47 11.77 23.85
N TRP A 274 -8.24 11.85 22.54
CA TRP A 274 -7.27 11.01 21.81
C TRP A 274 -5.90 11.68 21.63
N GLN A 275 -5.69 12.90 22.13
CA GLN A 275 -4.48 13.69 21.88
C GLN A 275 -3.19 13.00 22.31
N SER A 276 -3.21 12.27 23.42
CA SER A 276 -2.01 11.55 23.92
C SER A 276 -1.51 10.53 22.89
N LEU A 277 -2.44 9.79 22.27
CA LEU A 277 -2.16 8.81 21.23
C LEU A 277 -1.88 9.44 19.86
N LEU A 278 -2.32 10.68 19.61
CA LEU A 278 -2.10 11.42 18.36
C LEU A 278 -0.92 12.41 18.42
N SER A 279 -0.17 12.45 19.52
CA SER A 279 0.98 13.34 19.70
C SER A 279 2.04 13.17 18.60
N VAL A 280 2.45 11.94 18.30
CA VAL A 280 3.41 11.63 17.23
C VAL A 280 2.87 12.03 15.85
N PRO A 281 1.67 11.58 15.41
CA PRO A 281 1.07 12.05 14.16
C PRO A 281 0.99 13.57 14.05
N ARG A 282 0.62 14.27 15.13
CA ARG A 282 0.51 15.73 15.14
C ARG A 282 1.85 16.40 14.83
N VAL A 283 2.92 15.98 15.50
CA VAL A 283 4.27 16.53 15.26
C VAL A 283 4.75 16.17 13.85
N ALA A 284 4.46 14.95 13.38
CA ALA A 284 4.87 14.47 12.07
C ALA A 284 4.41 15.40 10.94
N MET A 285 3.24 16.05 11.04
CA MET A 285 2.76 16.98 10.01
C MET A 285 3.74 18.11 9.69
N SER A 286 4.50 18.57 10.70
CA SER A 286 5.53 19.62 10.55
C SER A 286 6.93 19.10 10.22
N VAL A 287 7.11 17.78 10.14
CA VAL A 287 8.41 17.17 9.81
C VAL A 287 8.41 16.76 8.35
N HIS A 288 9.37 17.32 7.60
CA HIS A 288 9.54 17.09 6.16
C HIS A 288 10.80 16.30 5.82
N ASP A 289 11.81 16.33 6.69
CA ASP A 289 12.98 15.47 6.55
C ASP A 289 12.64 14.04 6.97
N LYS A 290 12.91 13.07 6.09
CA LYS A 290 12.55 11.67 6.34
C LYS A 290 13.33 11.03 7.49
N VAL A 291 14.56 11.45 7.75
CA VAL A 291 15.39 10.92 8.85
C VAL A 291 14.83 11.42 10.18
N GLU A 292 14.53 12.71 10.27
CA GLU A 292 13.89 13.30 11.46
C GLU A 292 12.49 12.71 11.70
N LEU A 293 11.75 12.43 10.63
CA LEU A 293 10.45 11.76 10.72
C LEU A 293 10.61 10.32 11.24
N ALA A 294 11.61 9.57 10.78
CA ALA A 294 11.91 8.24 11.29
C ALA A 294 12.33 8.28 12.77
N LYS A 295 13.19 9.22 13.17
CA LYS A 295 13.57 9.44 14.58
C LYS A 295 12.34 9.70 15.46
N LEU A 296 11.43 10.56 14.99
CA LEU A 296 10.16 10.86 15.66
C LEU A 296 9.27 9.61 15.80
N ILE A 297 9.04 8.88 14.71
CA ILE A 297 8.18 7.68 14.70
C ILE A 297 8.75 6.61 15.64
N ARG A 298 10.06 6.42 15.64
CA ARG A 298 10.75 5.45 16.52
C ARG A 298 10.85 5.91 17.97
N GLY A 299 10.61 7.18 18.26
CA GLY A 299 10.88 7.77 19.57
C GLY A 299 12.36 7.69 19.96
N ASN A 300 13.27 7.70 18.97
CA ASN A 300 14.72 7.59 19.18
C ASN A 300 15.46 8.65 18.36
N HIS A 301 15.81 9.76 19.02
CA HIS A 301 16.52 10.89 18.40
C HIS A 301 17.96 10.56 17.97
N ALA A 302 18.56 9.51 18.53
CA ALA A 302 19.91 9.07 18.19
C ALA A 302 19.94 8.03 17.06
N TRP A 303 18.78 7.66 16.50
CA TRP A 303 18.75 6.71 15.39
C TRP A 303 19.32 7.34 14.12
N GLU A 304 20.18 6.59 13.45
CA GLU A 304 20.67 6.92 12.11
C GLU A 304 20.35 5.77 11.15
N PRO A 305 20.02 6.06 9.88
CA PRO A 305 19.74 5.02 8.89
C PRO A 305 21.00 4.20 8.59
N ALA A 306 20.83 2.90 8.34
CA ALA A 306 21.92 2.07 7.84
C ALA A 306 22.42 2.58 6.47
N GLU A 307 23.72 2.41 6.21
CA GLU A 307 24.32 2.80 4.92
C GLU A 307 23.73 1.97 3.76
N VAL A 308 23.58 2.58 2.58
CA VAL A 308 22.95 1.94 1.40
C VAL A 308 23.59 0.60 1.05
N GLU A 309 24.91 0.49 1.19
CA GLU A 309 25.66 -0.74 0.95
C GLU A 309 25.29 -1.86 1.93
N GLN A 310 25.05 -1.52 3.19
CA GLN A 310 24.62 -2.44 4.25
C GLN A 310 23.16 -2.88 4.04
N ILE A 311 22.29 -1.98 3.57
CA ILE A 311 20.89 -2.29 3.21
C ILE A 311 20.85 -3.28 2.04
N MET A 312 21.70 -3.07 1.02
CA MET A 312 21.79 -3.97 -0.15
C MET A 312 22.43 -5.32 0.19
N GLN A 313 23.30 -5.39 1.21
CA GLN A 313 23.93 -6.62 1.71
C GLN A 313 23.11 -7.36 2.79
N HIS A 314 21.96 -6.82 3.23
CA HIS A 314 21.18 -7.42 4.30
C HIS A 314 20.84 -8.91 4.01
N PRO A 315 21.20 -9.85 4.92
CA PRO A 315 21.39 -11.27 4.60
C PRO A 315 20.11 -12.11 4.52
N ASN A 316 18.92 -11.49 4.37
CA ASN A 316 17.67 -12.24 4.30
C ASN A 316 17.12 -12.27 2.86
N PRO A 317 17.55 -13.24 2.02
CA PRO A 317 17.07 -13.37 0.64
C PRO A 317 15.56 -13.63 0.56
N GLU A 318 14.94 -14.20 1.61
CA GLU A 318 13.49 -14.44 1.66
C GLU A 318 12.66 -13.14 1.74
N LEU A 319 13.20 -12.05 2.32
CA LEU A 319 12.53 -10.73 2.35
C LEU A 319 12.51 -10.04 0.97
N ARG A 320 13.30 -10.52 0.01
CA ARG A 320 13.37 -9.98 -1.36
C ARG A 320 12.67 -10.86 -2.39
N LYS A 321 12.09 -11.97 -1.97
CA LYS A 321 11.35 -12.87 -2.85
C LYS A 321 9.97 -12.27 -3.13
N PHE A 322 9.73 -11.86 -4.37
CA PHE A 322 8.43 -11.36 -4.80
C PHE A 322 7.50 -12.53 -5.10
N THR A 323 6.48 -12.69 -4.28
CA THR A 323 5.55 -13.82 -4.36
C THR A 323 4.11 -13.33 -4.26
N MET A 324 3.15 -14.20 -4.55
CA MET A 324 1.76 -13.90 -4.22
C MET A 324 1.56 -14.07 -2.72
N VAL A 325 0.91 -13.10 -2.09
CA VAL A 325 0.70 -13.05 -0.64
C VAL A 325 -0.80 -12.93 -0.34
N ASN A 326 -1.28 -13.59 0.71
CA ASN A 326 -2.68 -13.47 1.15
C ASN A 326 -2.90 -12.28 2.11
N ASN A 327 -4.15 -12.08 2.56
CA ASN A 327 -4.49 -11.03 3.53
C ASN A 327 -3.92 -11.26 4.94
N GLN A 328 -3.31 -12.42 5.20
CA GLN A 328 -2.58 -12.70 6.45
C GLN A 328 -1.08 -12.46 6.29
N GLY A 329 -0.63 -11.97 5.13
CA GLY A 329 0.78 -11.74 4.87
C GLY A 329 1.58 -12.99 4.52
N GLN A 330 0.95 -14.14 4.31
CA GLN A 330 1.64 -15.39 4.00
C GLN A 330 1.82 -15.56 2.49
N GLU A 331 2.95 -16.16 2.10
CA GLU A 331 3.15 -16.62 0.72
C GLU A 331 2.08 -17.67 0.36
N VAL A 332 1.52 -17.54 -0.83
CA VAL A 332 0.51 -18.46 -1.36
C VAL A 332 0.89 -18.97 -2.74
N SER A 333 0.45 -20.19 -3.04
CA SER A 333 0.43 -20.71 -4.40
C SER A 333 -1.01 -21.09 -4.78
N TYR A 334 -1.31 -21.09 -6.08
CA TYR A 334 -2.62 -21.50 -6.55
C TYR A 334 -2.70 -23.03 -6.60
N ASN A 335 -3.63 -23.61 -5.83
CA ASN A 335 -3.92 -25.03 -5.85
C ASN A 335 -5.13 -25.31 -6.74
N LYS A 336 -4.89 -26.01 -7.86
CA LYS A 336 -5.96 -26.38 -8.81
C LYS A 336 -6.98 -27.36 -8.23
N ALA A 337 -6.58 -28.25 -7.32
CA ALA A 337 -7.47 -29.23 -6.70
C ALA A 337 -8.42 -28.58 -5.69
N GLU A 338 -7.96 -27.56 -4.97
CA GLU A 338 -8.76 -26.79 -4.01
C GLU A 338 -9.48 -25.59 -4.67
N GLY A 339 -9.17 -25.29 -5.94
CA GLY A 339 -9.79 -24.20 -6.68
C GLY A 339 -9.48 -22.80 -6.12
N GLY A 340 -8.31 -22.63 -5.48
CA GLY A 340 -8.00 -21.39 -4.77
C GLY A 340 -6.54 -21.23 -4.36
N TRP A 341 -6.25 -20.06 -3.78
CA TRP A 341 -4.94 -19.73 -3.23
C TRP A 341 -4.74 -20.36 -1.86
N VAL A 342 -3.71 -21.19 -1.71
CA VAL A 342 -3.38 -21.88 -0.46
C VAL A 342 -2.07 -21.35 0.12
N PRO A 343 -1.98 -21.17 1.45
CA PRO A 343 -0.71 -20.84 2.11
C PRO A 343 0.34 -21.89 1.81
N LEU A 344 1.55 -21.46 1.43
CA LEU A 344 2.70 -22.35 1.43
C LEU A 344 3.05 -22.66 2.89
N ALA A 345 3.15 -23.96 3.21
CA ALA A 345 3.73 -24.36 4.48
C ALA A 345 5.13 -23.73 4.57
N ARG A 346 5.38 -22.92 5.60
CA ARG A 346 6.76 -22.57 5.93
C ARG A 346 7.42 -23.89 6.29
N ASN A 347 8.47 -24.29 5.57
CA ASN A 347 9.36 -25.33 6.06
C ASN A 347 9.92 -24.83 7.40
N THR A 348 9.23 -25.17 8.48
CA THR A 348 9.82 -25.22 9.82
C THR A 348 10.60 -26.53 9.89
N GLU A 349 11.57 -26.71 8.99
CA GLU A 349 12.68 -27.58 9.37
C GLU A 349 13.42 -26.81 10.47
N PRO A 350 13.68 -27.43 11.64
CA PRO A 350 14.61 -26.84 12.57
C PRO A 350 15.90 -26.63 11.79
N GLN A 351 16.34 -25.37 11.65
CA GLN A 351 17.67 -25.09 11.11
C GLN A 351 18.65 -25.88 11.98
N ASP A 352 19.26 -26.91 11.39
CA ASP A 352 20.26 -27.71 12.05
C ASP A 352 21.42 -26.78 12.40
N PRO A 353 21.74 -26.58 13.69
CA PRO A 353 22.83 -25.70 14.12
C PRO A 353 24.21 -26.20 13.63
N SER A 354 24.28 -27.34 12.95
CA SER A 354 25.48 -27.90 12.35
C SER A 354 25.63 -27.68 10.83
N SER A 355 24.75 -26.90 10.19
CA SER A 355 24.95 -26.50 8.78
C SER A 355 26.18 -25.57 8.64
N PRO A 356 27.08 -25.77 7.64
CA PRO A 356 28.38 -25.09 7.57
C PRO A 356 28.33 -23.57 7.33
N GLU A 357 27.14 -22.98 7.17
CA GLU A 357 26.97 -21.54 6.88
C GLU A 357 27.12 -20.63 8.11
N TYR A 358 27.38 -21.18 9.30
CA TYR A 358 27.57 -20.41 10.56
C TYR A 358 28.92 -20.66 11.26
N LEU A 359 30.01 -20.84 10.51
CA LEU A 359 31.35 -20.88 11.08
C LEU A 359 32.31 -19.91 10.40
N THR A 360 32.10 -18.61 10.62
CA THR A 360 33.19 -17.63 10.66
C THR A 360 32.86 -16.50 11.63
N PRO A 361 33.59 -16.35 12.75
CA PRO A 361 33.48 -15.17 13.60
C PRO A 361 34.33 -14.03 13.01
N PRO A 362 33.89 -12.77 13.04
CA PRO A 362 34.84 -11.67 13.02
C PRO A 362 35.22 -11.37 14.48
N TYR A 363 36.31 -11.96 14.94
CA TYR A 363 37.21 -11.27 15.87
C TYR A 363 38.27 -10.57 15.02
N VAL A 364 38.32 -9.24 15.06
CA VAL A 364 39.27 -8.38 15.80
C VAL A 364 38.84 -6.93 15.57
#